data_AF-A0A1C6JFL2-F1
#
_entry.id   AF-A0A1C6JFL2-F1
#
_cell.length_a   1.000
_cell.length_b   1.000
_cell.length_c   1.000
_cell.angle_alpha   90.00
_cell.angle_beta   90.00
_cell.angle_gamma   90.00
#
_symmetry.space_group_name_H-M   'P 1'
#
loop_
_entity.id
_entity.type
_entity.pdbx_description
1 polymer ?
#
loop_
_entity_poly.entity_id
_entity_poly.type
_entity_poly.pdbx_seq_one_letter_code
_entity_poly.pdbx_strand_id
1 'polypeptide(L)'
;MTTKLDFYTEIRDKEQPYHNQMLNLLKFVDEEEISIMSGAWMEHMENPDAEMKIKDFLLNPSEDSAFTVPLLRQWLFELIVGTVVLQDNFNEELPVTAVLYPPTHSLMICETDIGIIASALDEVEYALIGDIDNRDFNLHLQQAYESVKKSVEGFGVLTMPGFDRINDRVAHFSNSGRLVGLIREIDLRHACGNIVTLMNRKTRELALDSPLTIFVGGNVLNGDFTVPNLISVYYGIDANTLDEGMIQNIYRPFTDSDSRLLSVSRMFGTEKLLRRLFEQRQ
;
A
#
# COMPACT_ATOMS: atom_id res chain seq x y z
N MET A 1 -6.84 22.67 -16.62
CA MET A 1 -5.44 22.37 -17.00
C MET A 1 -4.66 22.15 -15.72
N THR A 2 -4.59 20.91 -15.25
CA THR A 2 -3.69 20.52 -14.15
C THR A 2 -2.30 20.39 -14.75
N THR A 3 -1.40 21.31 -14.41
CA THR A 3 0.03 21.16 -14.67
C THR A 3 0.48 19.88 -13.96
N LYS A 4 1.04 18.92 -14.70
CA LYS A 4 1.67 17.73 -14.10
C LYS A 4 2.68 18.21 -13.05
N LEU A 5 2.53 17.75 -11.82
CA LEU A 5 3.47 18.06 -10.75
C LEU A 5 4.72 17.19 -10.91
N ASP A 6 5.89 17.80 -10.86
CA ASP A 6 7.13 17.05 -10.76
C ASP A 6 7.40 16.71 -9.29
N PHE A 7 7.02 15.50 -8.88
CA PHE A 7 7.19 14.98 -7.52
C PHE A 7 8.61 15.20 -6.96
N TYR A 8 9.65 15.04 -7.78
CA TYR A 8 11.03 15.21 -7.35
C TYR A 8 11.36 16.67 -7.04
N THR A 9 10.98 17.56 -7.95
CA THR A 9 11.23 19.00 -7.80
C THR A 9 10.52 19.50 -6.55
N GLU A 10 9.27 19.08 -6.34
CA GLU A 10 8.44 19.48 -5.20
C GLU A 10 9.00 19.00 -3.85
N ILE A 11 9.52 17.77 -3.77
CA ILE A 11 10.10 17.27 -2.52
C ILE A 11 11.46 17.88 -2.22
N ARG A 12 12.27 18.18 -3.23
CA ARG A 12 13.64 18.66 -3.01
C ARG A 12 13.68 20.16 -2.67
N ASP A 13 12.84 20.94 -3.31
CA ASP A 13 12.84 22.39 -3.17
C ASP A 13 11.74 22.84 -2.21
N LYS A 14 12.15 23.32 -1.04
CA LYS A 14 11.25 23.77 0.04
C LYS A 14 10.39 24.97 -0.34
N GLU A 15 10.80 25.71 -1.37
CA GLU A 15 10.06 26.86 -1.89
C GLU A 15 8.94 26.44 -2.84
N GLN A 16 8.86 25.15 -3.21
CA GLN A 16 7.80 24.66 -4.07
C GLN A 16 6.45 24.62 -3.35
N PRO A 17 5.36 24.97 -4.04
CA PRO A 17 4.06 25.19 -3.41
C PRO A 17 3.42 23.92 -2.82
N TYR A 18 3.82 22.73 -3.28
CA TYR A 18 3.29 21.45 -2.81
C TYR A 18 4.31 20.62 -2.03
N HIS A 19 5.45 21.21 -1.63
CA HIS A 19 6.51 20.53 -0.89
C HIS A 19 5.99 19.76 0.33
N ASN A 20 5.25 20.43 1.21
CA ASN A 20 4.72 19.82 2.42
C ASN A 20 3.67 18.74 2.14
N GLN A 21 2.85 18.92 1.10
CA GLN A 21 1.85 17.96 0.66
C GLN A 21 2.52 16.68 0.15
N MET A 22 3.60 16.81 -0.61
CA MET A 22 4.34 15.68 -1.14
C MET A 22 5.08 14.89 -0.06
N LEU A 23 5.62 15.58 0.95
CA LEU A 23 6.25 14.90 2.10
C LEU A 23 5.25 14.02 2.88
N ASN A 24 3.96 14.35 2.90
CA ASN A 24 2.94 13.53 3.56
C ASN A 24 2.67 12.19 2.84
N LEU A 25 3.13 12.04 1.60
CA LEU A 25 2.95 10.81 0.82
C LEU A 25 4.04 9.77 1.11
N LEU A 26 5.13 10.16 1.77
CA LEU A 26 6.26 9.30 2.08
C LEU A 26 6.15 8.70 3.49
N LYS A 27 6.52 7.43 3.62
CA LYS A 27 6.61 6.70 4.88
C LYS A 27 7.93 5.94 4.93
N PHE A 28 8.67 6.15 6.01
CA PHE A 28 9.95 5.49 6.25
C PHE A 28 9.69 4.14 6.90
N VAL A 29 10.18 3.08 6.25
CA VAL A 29 10.13 1.72 6.78
C VAL A 29 11.51 1.34 7.32
N ASP A 30 11.54 0.76 8.51
CA ASP A 30 12.78 0.31 9.13
C ASP A 30 13.38 -0.88 8.37
N GLU A 31 14.71 -0.95 8.32
CA GLU A 31 15.42 -2.03 7.63
C GLU A 31 15.12 -3.41 8.24
N GLU A 32 14.79 -3.46 9.53
CA GLU A 32 14.38 -4.69 10.22
C GLU A 32 13.07 -5.24 9.64
N GLU A 33 12.04 -4.40 9.51
CA GLU A 33 10.75 -4.76 8.91
C GLU A 33 10.92 -5.23 7.46
N ILE A 34 11.79 -4.57 6.70
CA ILE A 34 12.14 -5.00 5.35
C ILE A 34 12.86 -6.36 5.33
N SER A 35 13.78 -6.59 6.26
CA SER A 35 14.46 -7.88 6.42
C SER A 35 13.47 -9.00 6.74
N ILE A 36 12.44 -8.72 7.54
CA ILE A 36 11.37 -9.67 7.86
C ILE A 36 10.54 -9.99 6.60
N MET A 37 10.16 -8.98 5.84
CA MET A 37 9.47 -9.17 4.56
C MET A 37 10.34 -9.91 3.52
N SER A 38 11.66 -9.82 3.61
CA SER A 38 12.57 -10.48 2.65
C SER A 38 12.70 -11.99 2.85
N GLY A 39 12.22 -12.52 3.97
CA GLY A 39 12.53 -13.88 4.40
C GLY A 39 13.94 -14.05 4.99
N ALA A 40 14.78 -13.01 5.03
CA ALA A 40 16.12 -13.07 5.64
C ALA A 40 16.09 -13.42 7.14
N TRP A 41 14.98 -13.15 7.83
CA TRP A 41 14.76 -13.60 9.20
C TRP A 41 14.81 -15.14 9.35
N MET A 42 14.45 -15.90 8.32
CA MET A 42 14.51 -17.37 8.33
C MET A 42 15.95 -17.90 8.33
N GLU A 43 16.94 -17.12 7.85
CA GLU A 43 18.35 -17.54 7.81
C GLU A 43 19.06 -17.37 9.17
N HIS A 44 18.48 -16.57 10.08
CA HIS A 44 19.14 -16.14 11.32
C HIS A 44 18.49 -16.67 12.62
N MET A 45 17.42 -17.47 12.53
CA MET A 45 16.74 -18.00 13.72
C MET A 45 17.23 -19.41 14.09
N GLU A 46 17.73 -19.55 15.32
CA GLU A 46 17.95 -20.85 15.98
C GLU A 46 16.63 -21.58 16.32
N ASN A 47 15.49 -20.87 16.29
CA ASN A 47 14.17 -21.41 16.61
C ASN A 47 13.19 -21.27 15.42
N PRO A 48 12.88 -22.37 14.71
CA PRO A 48 11.95 -22.36 13.58
C PRO A 48 10.48 -22.03 13.96
N ASP A 49 10.13 -22.03 15.26
CA ASP A 49 8.77 -21.68 15.74
C ASP A 49 8.58 -20.17 16.01
N ALA A 50 9.61 -19.35 15.81
CA ALA A 50 9.46 -17.90 15.83
C ALA A 50 8.83 -17.42 14.51
N GLU A 51 7.63 -17.95 14.22
CA GLU A 51 6.77 -17.47 13.16
C GLU A 51 6.54 -15.97 13.37
N MET A 52 6.70 -15.19 12.30
CA MET A 52 6.18 -13.82 12.26
C MET A 52 4.74 -13.86 12.78
N LYS A 53 4.47 -13.16 13.89
CA LYS A 53 3.21 -13.29 14.61
C LYS A 53 2.10 -12.51 13.90
N ILE A 54 1.71 -12.97 12.71
CA ILE A 54 0.62 -12.37 11.94
C ILE A 54 -0.70 -12.45 12.71
N LYS A 55 -0.90 -13.47 13.55
CA LYS A 55 -2.01 -13.51 14.52
C LYS A 55 -2.07 -12.30 15.48
N ASP A 56 -0.95 -11.61 15.66
CA ASP A 56 -0.85 -10.39 16.46
C ASP A 56 -0.95 -9.14 15.57
N PHE A 57 -1.35 -9.25 14.29
CA PHE A 57 -1.38 -8.16 13.32
C PHE A 57 -2.19 -6.97 13.80
N LEU A 58 -3.35 -7.20 14.42
CA LEU A 58 -4.14 -6.12 15.01
C LEU A 58 -3.66 -5.68 16.39
N LEU A 59 -2.88 -6.50 17.10
CA LEU A 59 -2.48 -6.16 18.43
C LEU A 59 -1.48 -4.99 18.39
N ASN A 60 -1.71 -4.00 19.25
CA ASN A 60 -0.65 -3.05 19.56
C ASN A 60 0.48 -3.83 20.23
N PRO A 61 1.74 -3.63 19.81
CA PRO A 61 2.86 -4.24 20.51
C PRO A 61 2.82 -3.79 21.98
N SER A 62 2.71 -4.74 22.91
CA SER A 62 3.19 -4.49 24.27
C SER A 62 4.72 -4.36 24.22
N GLU A 63 5.33 -3.74 25.24
CA GLU A 63 6.80 -3.66 25.32
C GLU A 63 7.49 -5.05 25.20
N ASP A 64 6.75 -6.14 25.46
CA ASP A 64 7.20 -7.53 25.43
C ASP A 64 6.80 -8.32 24.16
N SER A 65 5.97 -7.76 23.27
CA SER A 65 5.57 -8.42 22.02
C SER A 65 6.11 -7.64 20.83
N ALA A 66 7.21 -8.11 20.25
CA ALA A 66 7.77 -7.56 19.01
C ALA A 66 6.80 -7.79 17.83
N PHE A 67 5.81 -6.90 17.67
CA PHE A 67 5.07 -6.83 16.42
C PHE A 67 6.04 -6.38 15.34
N THR A 68 6.28 -7.26 14.38
CA THR A 68 7.49 -7.23 13.55
C THR A 68 7.29 -6.44 12.25
N VAL A 69 6.03 -6.07 11.91
CA VAL A 69 5.67 -5.36 10.66
C VAL A 69 4.67 -4.18 10.83
N PRO A 70 4.91 -3.20 11.74
CA PRO A 70 4.03 -2.06 11.99
C PRO A 70 3.73 -1.18 10.77
N LEU A 71 4.69 -0.98 9.87
CA LEU A 71 4.51 -0.10 8.72
C LEU A 71 3.72 -0.80 7.60
N LEU A 72 3.84 -2.12 7.45
CA LEU A 72 3.01 -2.92 6.55
C LEU A 72 1.55 -2.85 6.96
N ARG A 73 1.27 -2.95 8.27
CA ARG A 73 -0.07 -2.73 8.80
C ARG A 73 -0.58 -1.35 8.48
N GLN A 74 0.21 -0.32 8.77
CA GLN A 74 -0.18 1.05 8.44
C GLN A 74 -0.44 1.22 6.93
N TRP A 75 0.39 0.63 6.08
CA TRP A 75 0.23 0.65 4.63
C TRP A 75 -1.09 0.03 4.19
N LEU A 76 -1.44 -1.16 4.72
CA LEU A 76 -2.70 -1.82 4.39
C LEU A 76 -3.92 -0.98 4.77
N PHE A 77 -3.94 -0.41 5.97
CA PHE A 77 -5.04 0.44 6.41
C PHE A 77 -5.11 1.77 5.65
N GLU A 78 -3.97 2.42 5.36
CA GLU A 78 -3.94 3.64 4.54
C GLU A 78 -4.42 3.39 3.11
N LEU A 79 -4.10 2.22 2.56
CA LEU A 79 -4.57 1.77 1.24
C LEU A 79 -6.10 1.57 1.22
N ILE A 80 -6.64 0.90 2.24
CA ILE A 80 -8.08 0.69 2.41
C ILE A 80 -8.81 2.04 2.49
N VAL A 81 -8.35 2.95 3.36
CA VAL A 81 -8.96 4.29 3.49
C VAL A 81 -8.86 5.07 2.19
N GLY A 82 -7.68 5.11 1.56
CA GLY A 82 -7.46 5.82 0.30
C GLY A 82 -8.38 5.33 -0.82
N THR A 83 -8.61 4.02 -0.88
CA THR A 83 -9.57 3.41 -1.82
C THR A 83 -10.99 3.92 -1.57
N VAL A 84 -11.47 3.86 -0.33
CA VAL A 84 -12.82 4.35 0.00
C VAL A 84 -12.97 5.84 -0.31
N VAL A 85 -11.97 6.66 0.02
CA VAL A 85 -11.98 8.10 -0.30
C VAL A 85 -12.15 8.31 -1.80
N LEU A 86 -11.40 7.59 -2.64
CA LEU A 86 -11.57 7.68 -4.08
C LEU A 86 -12.99 7.24 -4.47
N GLN A 87 -13.42 6.04 -4.10
CA GLN A 87 -14.73 5.53 -4.47
C GLN A 87 -15.90 6.44 -4.05
N ASP A 88 -15.79 7.16 -2.94
CA ASP A 88 -16.82 8.09 -2.48
C ASP A 88 -16.81 9.43 -3.24
N ASN A 89 -15.70 9.79 -3.88
CA ASN A 89 -15.56 11.01 -4.67
C ASN A 89 -15.78 10.78 -6.17
N PHE A 90 -15.72 9.53 -6.63
CA PHE A 90 -15.97 9.16 -8.03
C PHE A 90 -17.39 8.59 -8.18
N ASN A 91 -18.11 9.00 -9.23
CA ASN A 91 -19.47 8.53 -9.50
C ASN A 91 -19.52 7.11 -10.10
N GLU A 92 -18.37 6.51 -10.37
CA GLU A 92 -18.19 5.16 -10.89
C GLU A 92 -17.19 4.44 -9.99
N GLU A 93 -17.30 3.11 -9.88
CA GLU A 93 -16.29 2.30 -9.21
C GLU A 93 -14.98 2.43 -9.98
N LEU A 94 -14.08 3.25 -9.46
CA LEU A 94 -12.71 3.39 -9.96
C LEU A 94 -11.88 2.25 -9.35
N PRO A 95 -11.46 1.24 -10.11
CA PRO A 95 -10.59 0.19 -9.59
C PRO A 95 -9.21 0.80 -9.33
N VAL A 96 -8.66 0.60 -8.13
CA VAL A 96 -7.36 1.14 -7.74
C VAL A 96 -6.36 0.02 -7.51
N THR A 97 -5.08 0.35 -7.64
CA THR A 97 -4.01 -0.63 -7.48
C THR A 97 -2.99 -0.20 -6.44
N ALA A 98 -2.40 -1.20 -5.80
CA ALA A 98 -1.22 -1.06 -4.98
C ALA A 98 -0.20 -2.15 -5.32
N VAL A 99 1.06 -1.87 -5.03
CA VAL A 99 2.16 -2.82 -5.25
C VAL A 99 2.91 -3.03 -3.94
N LEU A 100 2.95 -4.27 -3.48
CA LEU A 100 3.96 -4.75 -2.56
C LEU A 100 5.14 -5.25 -3.39
N TYR A 101 6.25 -4.51 -3.38
CA TYR A 101 7.48 -4.87 -4.07
C TYR A 101 8.42 -5.52 -3.07
N PRO A 102 8.52 -6.87 -3.06
CA PRO A 102 9.30 -7.56 -2.05
C PRO A 102 10.80 -7.48 -2.31
N PRO A 103 11.63 -7.76 -1.29
CA PRO A 103 13.08 -7.55 -1.32
C PRO A 103 13.86 -8.46 -2.29
N THR A 104 13.21 -9.46 -2.89
CA THR A 104 13.84 -10.34 -3.88
C THR A 104 12.86 -10.72 -5.00
N HIS A 105 13.41 -11.16 -6.13
CA HIS A 105 12.62 -11.65 -7.28
C HIS A 105 12.28 -13.15 -7.21
N SER A 106 12.51 -13.81 -6.07
CA SER A 106 12.27 -15.25 -5.95
C SER A 106 10.77 -15.54 -5.90
N LEU A 107 10.30 -16.45 -6.77
CA LEU A 107 8.91 -16.93 -6.76
C LEU A 107 8.48 -17.44 -5.38
N MET A 108 9.36 -18.14 -4.66
CA MET A 108 9.08 -18.62 -3.29
C MET A 108 8.86 -17.48 -2.30
N ILE A 109 9.58 -16.37 -2.44
CA ILE A 109 9.44 -15.23 -1.52
C ILE A 109 8.14 -14.49 -1.81
N CYS A 110 7.75 -14.37 -3.08
CA CYS A 110 6.46 -13.79 -3.44
C CYS A 110 5.26 -14.62 -2.98
N GLU A 111 5.37 -15.96 -2.98
CA GLU A 111 4.36 -16.85 -2.37
C GLU A 111 4.27 -16.65 -0.85
N THR A 112 5.40 -16.43 -0.19
CA THR A 112 5.41 -16.05 1.23
C THR A 112 4.74 -14.70 1.44
N ASP A 113 5.13 -13.66 0.69
CA ASP A 113 4.60 -12.30 0.86
C ASP A 113 3.10 -12.18 0.60
N ILE A 114 2.58 -12.89 -0.41
CA ILE A 114 1.14 -12.92 -0.65
C ILE A 114 0.43 -13.64 0.50
N GLY A 115 1.03 -14.69 1.06
CA GLY A 115 0.57 -15.37 2.26
C GLY A 115 0.53 -14.47 3.49
N ILE A 116 1.52 -13.58 3.64
CA ILE A 116 1.57 -12.57 4.71
C ILE A 116 0.35 -11.63 4.62
N ILE A 117 0.10 -11.04 3.46
CA ILE A 117 -1.04 -10.12 3.27
C ILE A 117 -2.37 -10.84 3.42
N ALA A 118 -2.50 -12.04 2.85
CA ALA A 118 -3.71 -12.85 3.00
C ALA A 118 -3.99 -13.16 4.47
N SER A 119 -2.99 -13.61 5.21
CA SER A 119 -3.12 -13.91 6.64
C SER A 119 -3.45 -12.67 7.46
N ALA A 120 -2.85 -11.51 7.14
CA ALA A 120 -3.18 -10.25 7.78
C ALA A 120 -4.65 -9.84 7.55
N LEU A 121 -5.16 -10.02 6.34
CA LEU A 121 -6.58 -9.78 6.02
C LEU A 121 -7.50 -10.76 6.76
N ASP A 122 -7.14 -12.05 6.81
CA ASP A 122 -7.89 -13.06 7.56
C ASP A 122 -8.01 -12.70 9.05
N GLU A 123 -6.93 -12.20 9.67
CA GLU A 123 -6.95 -11.74 11.07
C GLU A 123 -7.83 -10.50 11.26
N VAL A 124 -7.83 -9.57 10.30
CA VAL A 124 -8.75 -8.42 10.31
C VAL A 124 -10.21 -8.89 10.24
N GLU A 125 -10.52 -9.78 9.30
CA GLU A 125 -11.86 -10.32 9.16
C GLU A 125 -12.31 -11.10 10.39
N TYR A 126 -11.44 -11.95 10.94
CA TYR A 126 -11.73 -12.73 12.14
C TYR A 126 -12.09 -11.83 13.32
N ALA A 127 -11.32 -10.76 13.53
CA ALA A 127 -11.60 -9.77 14.55
C ALA A 127 -12.96 -9.08 14.36
N LEU A 128 -13.28 -8.66 13.13
CA LEU A 128 -14.54 -7.98 12.78
C LEU A 128 -15.76 -8.90 12.85
N ILE A 129 -15.61 -10.18 12.53
CA ILE A 129 -16.66 -11.18 12.69
C ILE A 129 -16.98 -11.40 14.18
N GLY A 130 -15.96 -11.40 15.02
CA GLY A 130 -16.12 -11.52 16.47
C GLY A 130 -16.74 -10.28 17.11
N ASP A 131 -16.32 -9.10 16.67
CA ASP A 131 -16.80 -7.80 17.13
C ASP A 131 -16.62 -6.74 16.02
N ILE A 132 -17.71 -6.24 15.44
CA ILE A 132 -17.62 -5.20 14.38
C ILE A 132 -17.05 -3.89 14.92
N ASP A 133 -17.19 -3.65 16.23
CA ASP A 133 -16.65 -2.48 16.91
C ASP A 133 -15.25 -2.74 17.48
N ASN A 134 -14.55 -3.79 16.99
CA ASN A 134 -13.24 -4.20 17.47
C ASN A 134 -12.30 -3.00 17.67
N ARG A 135 -11.85 -2.82 18.91
CA ARG A 135 -11.09 -1.64 19.34
C ARG A 135 -9.78 -1.46 18.57
N ASP A 136 -9.05 -2.55 18.34
CA ASP A 136 -7.73 -2.51 17.71
C ASP A 136 -7.84 -2.22 16.21
N PHE A 137 -8.82 -2.84 15.53
CA PHE A 137 -9.18 -2.48 14.17
C PHE A 137 -9.55 -1.00 14.05
N ASN A 138 -10.45 -0.51 14.90
CA ASN A 138 -10.91 0.87 14.89
C ASN A 138 -9.78 1.86 15.15
N LEU A 139 -8.83 1.50 16.03
CA LEU A 139 -7.63 2.31 16.27
C LEU A 139 -6.78 2.44 15.01
N HIS A 140 -6.47 1.33 14.34
CA HIS A 140 -5.64 1.35 13.14
C HIS A 140 -6.34 2.03 11.95
N LEU A 141 -7.65 1.83 11.81
CA LEU A 141 -8.45 2.53 10.82
C LEU A 141 -8.48 4.04 11.08
N GLN A 142 -8.62 4.48 12.33
CA GLN A 142 -8.56 5.90 12.70
C GLN A 142 -7.18 6.51 12.41
N GLN A 143 -6.10 5.79 12.74
CA GLN A 143 -4.73 6.24 12.45
C GLN A 143 -4.51 6.44 10.95
N ALA A 144 -4.94 5.47 10.13
CA ALA A 144 -4.89 5.57 8.68
C ALA A 144 -5.78 6.70 8.15
N TYR A 145 -6.99 6.87 8.70
CA TYR A 145 -7.90 7.96 8.36
C TYR A 145 -7.24 9.32 8.56
N GLU A 146 -6.65 9.58 9.73
CA GLU A 146 -5.99 10.87 10.00
C GLU A 146 -4.75 11.08 9.12
N SER A 147 -4.04 10.01 8.77
CA SER A 147 -2.91 10.07 7.83
C SER A 147 -3.37 10.43 6.41
N VAL A 148 -4.40 9.76 5.88
CA VAL A 148 -4.98 10.02 4.56
C VAL A 148 -5.64 11.39 4.48
N LYS A 149 -6.35 11.79 5.53
CA LYS A 149 -6.98 13.10 5.64
C LYS A 149 -6.01 14.25 5.41
N LYS A 150 -4.81 14.20 6.02
CA LYS A 150 -3.77 15.24 5.84
C LYS A 150 -3.40 15.45 4.38
N SER A 151 -3.23 14.38 3.61
CA SER A 151 -2.90 14.49 2.18
C SER A 151 -4.12 14.93 1.38
N VAL A 152 -5.29 14.33 1.60
CA VAL A 152 -6.53 14.67 0.89
C VAL A 152 -6.89 16.16 1.04
N GLU A 153 -6.90 16.65 2.28
CA GLU A 153 -7.17 18.06 2.58
C GLU A 153 -6.03 18.98 2.09
N GLY A 154 -4.78 18.51 2.17
CA GLY A 154 -3.62 19.26 1.70
C GLY A 154 -3.59 19.52 0.19
N PHE A 155 -4.04 18.55 -0.61
CA PHE A 155 -4.19 18.72 -2.05
C PHE A 155 -5.49 19.45 -2.43
N GLY A 156 -6.57 19.31 -1.65
CA GLY A 156 -7.82 20.04 -1.85
C GLY A 156 -8.59 19.68 -3.14
N VAL A 157 -8.28 18.53 -3.74
CA VAL A 157 -8.90 18.04 -4.99
C VAL A 157 -9.98 16.99 -4.78
N LEU A 158 -10.02 16.38 -3.60
CA LEU A 158 -11.05 15.44 -3.16
C LEU A 158 -11.67 15.94 -1.85
N THR A 159 -12.89 15.49 -1.57
CA THR A 159 -13.55 15.71 -0.28
C THR A 159 -13.29 14.52 0.62
N MET A 160 -12.75 14.73 1.83
CA MET A 160 -12.59 13.66 2.81
C MET A 160 -13.98 13.28 3.36
N PRO A 161 -14.44 12.02 3.20
CA PRO A 161 -15.65 11.54 3.86
C PRO A 161 -15.47 11.54 5.39
N GLY A 162 -16.56 11.65 6.15
CA GLY A 162 -16.51 11.51 7.61
C GLY A 162 -16.07 10.10 8.02
N PHE A 163 -15.42 9.97 9.18
CA PHE A 163 -14.89 8.69 9.66
C PHE A 163 -15.95 7.58 9.72
N ASP A 164 -17.16 7.87 10.22
CA ASP A 164 -18.25 6.87 10.28
C ASP A 164 -18.61 6.31 8.90
N ARG A 165 -18.58 7.17 7.86
CA ARG A 165 -18.82 6.75 6.48
C ARG A 165 -17.67 5.89 5.94
N ILE A 166 -16.43 6.23 6.28
CA ILE A 166 -15.28 5.38 5.95
C ILE A 166 -15.42 4.01 6.63
N ASN A 167 -15.71 3.99 7.93
CA ASN A 167 -15.84 2.76 8.70
C ASN A 167 -16.91 1.82 8.10
N ASP A 168 -18.11 2.36 7.84
CA ASP A 168 -19.23 1.60 7.22
C ASP A 168 -18.88 1.06 5.82
N ARG A 169 -18.16 1.84 5.01
CA ARG A 169 -17.69 1.42 3.68
C ARG A 169 -16.60 0.34 3.74
N VAL A 170 -15.75 0.38 4.76
CA VAL A 170 -14.68 -0.61 4.95
C VAL A 170 -15.27 -1.95 5.40
N ALA A 171 -16.13 -1.92 6.41
CA ALA A 171 -16.73 -3.11 6.98
C ALA A 171 -18.08 -2.82 7.64
N HIS A 172 -19.10 -3.60 7.29
CA HIS A 172 -20.38 -3.62 8.00
C HIS A 172 -21.04 -5.00 7.89
N PHE A 173 -22.05 -5.26 8.72
CA PHE A 173 -22.91 -6.43 8.56
C PHE A 173 -24.08 -6.11 7.64
N SER A 174 -24.25 -6.91 6.60
CA SER A 174 -25.46 -6.89 5.78
C SER A 174 -26.69 -7.32 6.60
N ASN A 175 -27.89 -7.07 6.07
CA ASN A 175 -29.15 -7.56 6.66
C ASN A 175 -29.19 -9.09 6.86
N SER A 176 -28.33 -9.85 6.16
CA SER A 176 -28.20 -11.30 6.28
C SER A 176 -27.23 -11.75 7.39
N GLY A 177 -26.63 -10.80 8.13
CA GLY A 177 -25.63 -11.07 9.16
C GLY A 177 -24.25 -11.43 8.61
N ARG A 178 -24.01 -11.20 7.32
CA ARG A 178 -22.70 -11.43 6.67
C ARG A 178 -21.87 -10.16 6.69
N LEU A 179 -20.60 -10.29 7.05
CA LEU A 179 -19.61 -9.22 6.90
C LEU A 179 -19.46 -8.89 5.41
N VAL A 180 -19.57 -7.61 5.09
CA VAL A 180 -19.48 -7.03 3.74
C VAL A 180 -18.70 -5.71 3.82
N GLY A 181 -18.36 -5.14 2.67
CA GLY A 181 -17.54 -3.93 2.57
C GLY A 181 -16.20 -4.20 1.89
N LEU A 182 -15.40 -3.16 1.75
CA LEU A 182 -14.15 -3.20 0.98
C LEU A 182 -13.21 -4.33 1.44
N ILE A 183 -13.16 -4.66 2.74
CA ILE A 183 -12.27 -5.70 3.26
C ILE A 183 -12.47 -7.07 2.57
N ARG A 184 -13.70 -7.38 2.13
CA ARG A 184 -14.08 -8.62 1.44
C ARG A 184 -13.90 -8.55 -0.08
N GLU A 185 -13.53 -7.39 -0.61
CA GLU A 185 -13.44 -7.08 -2.04
C GLU A 185 -11.99 -6.83 -2.50
N ILE A 186 -11.02 -6.99 -1.59
CA ILE A 186 -9.59 -6.85 -1.90
C ILE A 186 -9.14 -8.06 -2.71
N ASP A 187 -8.59 -7.82 -3.90
CA ASP A 187 -8.03 -8.85 -4.78
C ASP A 187 -6.50 -8.87 -4.65
N LEU A 188 -5.95 -10.02 -4.25
CA LEU A 188 -4.50 -10.24 -4.16
C LEU A 188 -4.01 -10.96 -5.42
N ARG A 189 -3.10 -10.33 -6.16
CA ARG A 189 -2.54 -10.88 -7.39
C ARG A 189 -1.04 -11.11 -7.29
N HIS A 190 -0.65 -12.34 -7.62
CA HIS A 190 0.75 -12.71 -7.69
C HIS A 190 1.41 -12.16 -8.96
N ALA A 191 2.43 -11.32 -8.79
CA ALA A 191 3.11 -10.63 -9.88
C ALA A 191 4.53 -11.14 -10.16
N CYS A 192 5.00 -12.21 -9.50
CA CYS A 192 6.35 -12.75 -9.76
C CYS A 192 6.42 -13.75 -10.93
N GLY A 193 5.27 -14.14 -11.48
CA GLY A 193 5.14 -15.02 -12.65
C GLY A 193 4.87 -14.28 -13.96
N ASN A 194 4.18 -14.96 -14.89
CA ASN A 194 3.85 -14.39 -16.21
C ASN A 194 2.68 -13.38 -16.11
N ILE A 195 3.03 -12.12 -15.81
CA ILE A 195 2.10 -11.00 -15.70
C ILE A 195 1.26 -10.73 -16.97
N VAL A 196 1.67 -11.26 -18.14
CA VAL A 196 0.94 -11.13 -19.40
C VAL A 196 -0.44 -11.80 -19.34
N THR A 197 -0.63 -12.79 -18.46
CA THR A 197 -1.93 -13.42 -18.25
C THR A 197 -2.93 -12.50 -17.55
N LEU A 198 -2.44 -11.50 -16.81
CA LEU A 198 -3.23 -10.50 -16.09
C LEU A 198 -3.51 -9.25 -16.94
N MET A 199 -2.99 -9.21 -18.17
CA MET A 199 -3.04 -8.04 -19.05
C MET A 199 -4.26 -8.07 -19.97
N ASN A 200 -4.94 -6.93 -20.09
CA ASN A 200 -5.86 -6.67 -21.17
C ASN A 200 -5.09 -6.56 -22.49
N ARG A 201 -5.29 -7.53 -23.38
CA ARG A 201 -4.59 -7.62 -24.68
C ARG A 201 -4.80 -6.42 -25.59
N LYS A 202 -5.84 -5.61 -25.38
CA LYS A 202 -6.15 -4.43 -26.19
C LYS A 202 -5.50 -3.15 -25.66
N THR A 203 -5.56 -2.92 -24.35
CA THR A 203 -5.05 -1.69 -23.72
C THR A 203 -3.61 -1.81 -23.24
N ARG A 204 -3.09 -3.04 -23.09
CA ARG A 204 -1.83 -3.34 -22.40
C ARG A 204 -1.78 -2.89 -20.94
N GLU A 205 -2.94 -2.69 -20.34
CA GLU A 205 -3.10 -2.45 -18.90
C GLU A 205 -3.43 -3.75 -18.19
N LEU A 206 -3.13 -3.83 -16.90
CA LEU A 206 -3.57 -4.95 -16.06
C LEU A 206 -5.10 -4.87 -15.88
N ALA A 207 -5.79 -6.00 -16.04
CA ALA A 207 -7.22 -6.09 -15.83
C ALA A 207 -7.54 -5.94 -14.33
N LEU A 208 -8.49 -5.08 -13.96
CA LEU A 208 -8.91 -4.86 -12.59
C LEU A 208 -10.40 -5.16 -12.49
N ASP A 209 -10.75 -6.18 -11.71
CA ASP A 209 -12.14 -6.63 -11.53
C ASP A 209 -12.64 -6.37 -10.10
N SER A 210 -11.81 -5.73 -9.28
CA SER A 210 -12.07 -5.43 -7.88
C SER A 210 -11.81 -3.95 -7.57
N PRO A 211 -12.54 -3.38 -6.61
CA PRO A 211 -12.27 -2.06 -6.02
C PRO A 211 -10.79 -1.78 -5.76
N LEU A 212 -10.13 -2.74 -5.12
CA LEU A 212 -8.73 -2.67 -4.73
C LEU A 212 -8.03 -3.95 -5.18
N THR A 213 -6.99 -3.80 -5.97
CA THR A 213 -6.08 -4.90 -6.33
C THR A 213 -4.69 -4.64 -5.77
N ILE A 214 -4.18 -5.58 -4.98
CA ILE A 214 -2.81 -5.55 -4.46
C ILE A 214 -1.98 -6.54 -5.26
N PHE A 215 -1.02 -6.01 -6.03
CA PHE A 215 -0.03 -6.82 -6.71
C PHE A 215 1.14 -7.09 -5.76
N VAL A 216 1.44 -8.37 -5.54
CA VAL A 216 2.59 -8.80 -4.74
C VAL A 216 3.66 -9.31 -5.69
N GLY A 217 4.76 -8.57 -5.80
CA GLY A 217 5.88 -8.92 -6.66
C GLY A 217 6.38 -7.80 -7.55
N GLY A 218 7.70 -7.75 -7.72
CA GLY A 218 8.35 -6.64 -8.40
C GLY A 218 8.19 -6.58 -9.91
N ASN A 219 7.88 -7.69 -10.57
CA ASN A 219 7.82 -7.71 -12.04
C ASN A 219 6.71 -6.80 -12.58
N VAL A 220 5.69 -6.48 -11.76
CA VAL A 220 4.64 -5.52 -12.10
C VAL A 220 5.16 -4.11 -12.40
N LEU A 221 6.34 -3.76 -11.89
CA LEU A 221 7.00 -2.48 -12.14
C LEU A 221 8.13 -2.58 -13.18
N ASN A 222 8.39 -3.77 -13.74
CA ASN A 222 9.57 -4.02 -14.59
C ASN A 222 9.25 -4.29 -16.06
N GLY A 223 8.00 -4.18 -16.50
CA GLY A 223 7.61 -4.50 -17.88
C GLY A 223 6.99 -3.36 -18.67
N ASP A 224 6.76 -3.59 -19.98
CA ASP A 224 6.16 -2.65 -20.95
C ASP A 224 4.65 -2.42 -20.75
N PHE A 225 4.14 -2.58 -19.54
CA PHE A 225 2.71 -2.50 -19.22
C PHE A 225 2.44 -1.45 -18.16
N THR A 226 1.22 -0.91 -18.21
CA THR A 226 0.77 0.13 -17.30
C THR A 226 -0.04 -0.51 -16.18
N VAL A 227 0.37 -0.29 -14.94
CA VAL A 227 -0.48 -0.50 -13.76
C VAL A 227 -1.45 0.69 -13.67
N PRO A 228 -2.76 0.52 -13.92
CA PRO A 228 -3.70 1.63 -13.89
C PRO A 228 -4.06 2.00 -12.45
N ASN A 229 -4.33 3.29 -12.21
CA ASN A 229 -4.78 3.83 -10.93
C ASN A 229 -3.93 3.38 -9.72
N LEU A 230 -2.60 3.32 -9.91
CA LEU A 230 -1.66 2.96 -8.86
C LEU A 230 -1.60 4.08 -7.82
N ILE A 231 -2.03 3.76 -6.60
CA ILE A 231 -2.07 4.71 -5.49
C ILE A 231 -1.00 4.40 -4.45
N SER A 232 -0.50 3.16 -4.35
CA SER A 232 0.44 2.86 -3.28
C SER A 232 1.54 1.89 -3.69
N VAL A 233 2.76 2.17 -3.24
CA VAL A 233 3.91 1.28 -3.37
C VAL A 233 4.52 1.05 -1.99
N TYR A 234 4.61 -0.21 -1.59
CA TYR A 234 5.40 -0.65 -0.44
C TYR A 234 6.64 -1.34 -0.95
N TYR A 235 7.81 -0.79 -0.63
CA TYR A 235 9.07 -1.18 -1.23
C TYR A 235 10.05 -1.76 -0.22
N GLY A 236 10.49 -3.00 -0.45
CA GLY A 236 11.44 -3.68 0.43
C GLY A 236 12.80 -4.05 -0.18
N ILE A 237 13.11 -3.72 -1.42
CA ILE A 237 14.44 -4.03 -1.97
C ILE A 237 15.54 -3.12 -1.41
N ASP A 238 16.75 -3.66 -1.28
CA ASP A 238 17.97 -2.85 -1.09
C ASP A 238 18.08 -1.82 -2.22
N ALA A 239 18.03 -0.54 -1.87
CA ALA A 239 18.20 0.58 -2.79
C ALA A 239 19.40 0.42 -3.74
N ASN A 240 20.43 -0.33 -3.34
CA ASN A 240 21.61 -0.60 -4.15
C ASN A 240 21.35 -1.37 -5.45
N THR A 241 20.33 -2.23 -5.49
CA THR A 241 20.06 -3.12 -6.62
C THR A 241 19.09 -2.50 -7.65
N LEU A 242 18.60 -1.29 -7.37
CA LEU A 242 17.71 -0.54 -8.27
C LEU A 242 18.46 0.06 -9.46
N ASP A 243 18.04 -0.30 -10.67
CA ASP A 243 18.39 0.45 -11.87
C ASP A 243 17.48 1.68 -12.07
N GLU A 244 17.89 2.59 -12.97
CA GLU A 244 17.17 3.84 -13.25
C GLU A 244 15.74 3.59 -13.80
N GLY A 245 15.53 2.51 -14.56
CA GLY A 245 14.23 2.16 -15.12
C GLY A 245 13.24 1.72 -14.05
N MET A 246 13.70 0.89 -13.11
CA MET A 246 12.92 0.48 -11.94
C MET A 246 12.53 1.68 -11.09
N ILE A 247 13.47 2.61 -10.88
CA ILE A 247 13.22 3.86 -10.15
C ILE A 247 12.11 4.65 -10.85
N GLN A 248 12.21 4.92 -12.16
CA GLN A 248 11.17 5.64 -12.89
C GLN A 248 9.78 4.98 -12.75
N ASN A 249 9.70 3.66 -12.73
CA ASN A 249 8.43 2.95 -12.60
C ASN A 249 7.84 3.00 -11.18
N ILE A 250 8.67 3.01 -10.14
CA ILE A 250 8.26 3.27 -8.75
C ILE A 250 7.67 4.67 -8.60
N TYR A 251 8.20 5.63 -9.36
CA TYR A 251 7.79 7.05 -9.32
C TYR A 251 6.66 7.43 -10.23
N ARG A 252 6.43 6.67 -11.31
CA ARG A 252 5.37 6.91 -12.28
C ARG A 252 4.00 7.25 -11.63
N PRO A 253 3.58 6.58 -10.53
CA PRO A 253 2.33 6.91 -9.83
C PRO A 253 2.30 8.29 -9.16
N PHE A 254 3.44 8.95 -9.00
CA PHE A 254 3.57 10.23 -8.32
C PHE A 254 3.88 11.37 -9.28
N THR A 255 4.39 11.06 -10.48
CA THR A 255 4.76 12.05 -11.51
C THR A 255 3.73 12.14 -12.64
N ASP A 256 3.05 11.04 -12.96
CA ASP A 256 2.12 10.96 -14.08
C ASP A 256 0.65 10.77 -13.68
N SER A 257 0.37 10.60 -12.39
CA SER A 257 -0.99 10.39 -11.90
C SER A 257 -1.82 11.65 -11.87
N ASP A 258 -3.13 11.44 -12.00
CA ASP A 258 -4.14 12.44 -11.68
C ASP A 258 -3.95 12.93 -10.22
N SER A 259 -4.04 14.24 -9.99
CA SER A 259 -3.96 14.84 -8.64
C SER A 259 -4.92 14.19 -7.63
N ARG A 260 -6.06 13.67 -8.10
CA ARG A 260 -7.02 12.92 -7.29
C ARG A 260 -6.41 11.64 -6.75
N LEU A 261 -5.79 10.83 -7.61
CA LEU A 261 -5.06 9.62 -7.19
C LEU A 261 -3.91 10.00 -6.26
N LEU A 262 -3.10 10.99 -6.67
CA LEU A 262 -1.97 11.48 -5.89
C LEU A 262 -2.35 11.89 -4.45
N SER A 263 -3.54 12.46 -4.26
CA SER A 263 -4.00 12.93 -2.94
C SER A 263 -4.20 11.81 -1.90
N VAL A 264 -4.37 10.57 -2.35
CA VAL A 264 -4.43 9.38 -1.50
C VAL A 264 -3.17 8.51 -1.62
N SER A 265 -2.22 8.88 -2.48
CA SER A 265 -1.10 8.00 -2.80
C SER A 265 -0.11 7.84 -1.66
N ARG A 266 0.57 6.70 -1.57
CA ARG A 266 1.59 6.42 -0.54
C ARG A 266 2.82 5.70 -1.07
N MET A 267 3.99 6.13 -0.61
CA MET A 267 5.26 5.45 -0.85
C MET A 267 5.87 5.05 0.49
N PHE A 268 5.87 3.76 0.76
CA PHE A 268 6.54 3.16 1.91
C PHE A 268 7.88 2.60 1.44
N GLY A 269 8.98 3.04 2.06
CA GLY A 269 10.31 2.55 1.72
C GLY A 269 11.36 2.96 2.74
N THR A 270 12.53 2.35 2.66
CA THR A 270 13.63 2.67 3.57
C THR A 270 14.15 4.09 3.34
N GLU A 271 14.76 4.68 4.36
CA GLU A 271 15.41 5.98 4.21
C GLU A 271 16.49 5.95 3.12
N LYS A 272 17.26 4.87 3.03
CA LYS A 272 18.28 4.68 1.99
C LYS A 272 17.69 4.66 0.59
N LEU A 273 16.56 3.98 0.40
CA LEU A 273 15.80 4.02 -0.85
C LEU A 273 15.41 5.45 -1.15
N LEU A 274 14.61 6.07 -0.28
CA LEU A 274 14.07 7.41 -0.48
C LEU A 274 15.18 8.44 -0.73
N ARG A 275 16.32 8.34 -0.03
CA ARG A 275 17.51 9.18 -0.29
C ARG A 275 18.09 8.96 -1.68
N ARG A 276 18.38 7.72 -2.08
CA ARG A 276 18.88 7.40 -3.42
C ARG A 276 17.93 7.89 -4.51
N LEU A 277 16.64 7.68 -4.26
CA LEU A 277 15.52 8.16 -5.03
C LEU A 277 15.60 9.70 -5.21
N PHE A 278 15.89 10.50 -4.17
CA PHE A 278 16.04 11.96 -4.27
C PHE A 278 17.39 12.47 -4.79
N GLU A 279 18.44 11.66 -4.80
CA GLU A 279 19.80 12.06 -5.19
C GLU A 279 20.10 11.91 -6.70
N GLN A 280 19.35 11.10 -7.45
CA GLN A 280 19.68 10.70 -8.83
C GLN A 280 19.49 11.74 -9.96
N ARG A 281 19.24 13.03 -9.66
CA ARG A 281 19.25 14.12 -10.68
C ARG A 281 20.25 15.23 -10.31
N GLN A 282 21.53 14.89 -10.23
CA GLN A 282 22.64 15.83 -10.45
C GLN A 282 23.18 15.66 -11.87
#